data_AF-A0A8B3N9R7-F1
#
_entry.id   AF-A0A8B3N9R7-F1
#
_cell.length_a   1.000
_cell.length_b   1.000
_cell.length_c   1.000
_cell.angle_alpha   90.00
_cell.angle_beta   90.00
_cell.angle_gamma   90.00
#
_symmetry.space_group_name_H-M   'P 1'
#
loop_
_entity.id
_entity.type
_entity.pdbx_description
1 polymer ?
#
loop_
_entity_poly.entity_id
_entity_poly.type
_entity_poly.pdbx_seq_one_letter_code
_entity_poly.pdbx_strand_id
1 'polypeptide(L)'
;MANVLRDFIKRAPASPDLMVALMLLLAVAMMVMPIPVVVVDALIGFNMGLAILLMMVALYVSTPLDFSSLPGVILISTVFRLALTVATTRLILAEGEAGSIIHTFGDFVISGNIVVGFVIFLVVTMVQFMVLAKGAERVAEVAARFTLDALPGKQMAVDAELRNGHIDANESRRRRAELEKESQLYGAMDGAMKFVKGDSIAGLVVICINMLGGISIGLLSKGMSFGEVLHHYTLLTIGDALISQIPALLLSITAATIVTRVTGTARINLGTEMVSQLTASTRALRLAAGVLVVMGFVPGFPLPVFLMLAAVFAAVSIVKADVLGAGTADAKGGTAAEPKQAAPAKEFPIAFFLAPDLMQAVDQAELQKHIGRVSLLVTADLGIIVPRIPVLVDEQLPESQFRIDVEGVPVEQDALDPNQMALRADVAHVDSSGVPLRREPKTDRLPVEHTPAKALTGAGTEHRAPGELLALRVHAALTRYAPRLVGIQETRHFLGRMEQEYSELVKEVLRTTPIPRIADVLRRLLEEGIPIRHTRLVLEALAEWSERE
;
A
#
# COMPACT_ATOMS: atom_id res chain seq x y z
N MET A 1 -27.14 -1.71 46.85
CA MET A 1 -25.83 -1.66 46.16
C MET A 1 -25.75 -0.60 45.08
N ALA A 2 -26.70 -0.49 44.14
CA ALA A 2 -26.65 0.49 43.05
C ALA A 2 -26.55 1.97 43.48
N ASN A 3 -27.22 2.36 44.57
CA ASN A 3 -27.17 3.75 45.07
C ASN A 3 -25.85 4.10 45.77
N VAL A 4 -25.24 3.14 46.48
CA VAL A 4 -23.92 3.32 47.12
C VAL A 4 -22.83 3.46 46.06
N LEU A 5 -22.91 2.65 44.99
CA LEU A 5 -21.99 2.73 43.86
C LEU A 5 -22.15 4.07 43.11
N ARG A 6 -23.39 4.53 42.91
CA ARG A 6 -23.70 5.81 42.26
C ARG A 6 -23.24 7.00 43.09
N ASP A 7 -23.35 6.94 44.42
CA ASP A 7 -22.86 8.00 45.31
C ASP A 7 -21.34 7.96 45.50
N PHE A 8 -20.70 6.80 45.40
CA PHE A 8 -19.24 6.66 45.38
C PHE A 8 -18.64 7.24 44.09
N ILE A 9 -19.26 6.97 42.93
CA ILE A 9 -18.89 7.54 41.63
C ILE A 9 -19.08 9.07 41.62
N LYS A 10 -20.11 9.60 42.30
CA LYS A 10 -20.34 11.05 42.42
C LYS A 10 -19.43 11.75 43.43
N ARG A 11 -18.85 11.02 44.40
CA ARG A 11 -17.96 11.55 45.45
C ARG A 11 -16.47 11.37 45.16
N ALA A 12 -16.09 10.61 44.13
CA ALA A 12 -14.72 10.58 43.65
C ALA A 12 -14.34 11.98 43.14
N PRO A 13 -13.21 12.59 43.59
CA PRO A 13 -12.86 13.93 43.17
C PRO A 13 -12.56 13.92 41.67
N ALA A 14 -13.41 14.57 40.89
CA ALA A 14 -13.34 14.61 39.43
C ALA A 14 -12.27 15.59 38.94
N SER A 15 -11.01 15.35 39.30
CA SER A 15 -9.88 15.83 38.51
C SER A 15 -9.21 14.61 37.85
N PRO A 16 -9.25 14.49 36.51
CA PRO A 16 -8.59 13.42 35.78
C PRO A 16 -7.12 13.25 36.19
N ASP A 17 -6.45 14.36 36.50
CA ASP A 17 -5.06 14.40 36.95
C ASP A 17 -4.85 13.69 38.29
N LEU A 18 -5.80 13.79 39.23
CA LEU A 18 -5.72 13.09 40.52
C LEU A 18 -5.87 11.57 40.33
N MET A 19 -6.69 11.14 39.37
CA MET A 19 -6.86 9.72 39.06
C MET A 19 -5.57 9.12 38.49
N VAL A 20 -4.89 9.85 37.59
CA VAL A 20 -3.57 9.44 37.06
C VAL A 20 -2.53 9.38 38.17
N ALA A 21 -2.44 10.43 39.01
CA ALA A 21 -1.51 10.46 40.15
C ALA A 21 -1.77 9.32 41.15
N LEU A 22 -3.04 9.04 41.47
CA LEU A 22 -3.43 7.95 42.35
C LEU A 22 -3.06 6.59 41.74
N MET A 23 -3.24 6.40 40.43
CA MET A 23 -2.86 5.17 39.75
C MET A 23 -1.35 4.94 39.77
N LEU A 24 -0.54 5.98 39.58
CA LEU A 24 0.91 5.91 39.72
C LEU A 24 1.34 5.61 41.15
N LEU A 25 0.72 6.26 42.14
CA LEU A 25 1.00 6.01 43.56
C LEU A 25 0.59 4.60 43.97
N LEU A 26 -0.54 4.10 43.46
CA LEU A 26 -0.96 2.71 43.61
C LEU A 26 0.09 1.76 43.01
N ALA A 27 0.55 2.00 41.78
CA ALA A 27 1.59 1.19 41.14
C ALA A 27 2.88 1.10 41.98
N VAL A 28 3.33 2.22 42.55
CA VAL A 28 4.50 2.24 43.47
C VAL A 28 4.18 1.50 44.77
N ALA A 29 3.02 1.72 45.36
CA ALA A 29 2.59 1.05 46.59
C ALA A 29 2.51 -0.47 46.42
N MET A 30 2.03 -0.95 45.27
CA MET A 30 1.95 -2.37 44.94
C MET A 30 3.32 -3.05 44.95
N MET A 31 4.35 -2.33 44.49
CA MET A 31 5.73 -2.82 44.42
C MET A 31 6.33 -3.04 45.82
N VAL A 32 5.99 -2.18 46.78
CA VAL A 32 6.58 -2.18 48.12
C VAL A 32 5.73 -2.97 49.13
N MET A 33 4.41 -2.83 49.09
CA MET A 33 3.50 -3.36 50.11
C MET A 33 2.92 -4.73 49.70
N PRO A 34 2.84 -5.71 50.62
CA PRO A 34 2.13 -6.96 50.37
C PRO A 34 0.65 -6.70 50.09
N ILE A 35 0.15 -7.24 48.98
CA ILE A 35 -1.23 -7.08 48.55
C ILE A 35 -1.96 -8.41 48.75
N PRO A 36 -3.16 -8.42 49.35
CA PRO A 36 -3.98 -9.62 49.44
C PRO A 36 -4.30 -10.21 48.06
N VAL A 37 -4.33 -11.55 47.97
CA VAL A 37 -4.56 -12.30 46.71
C VAL A 37 -5.84 -11.84 46.00
N VAL A 38 -6.92 -11.58 46.75
CA VAL A 38 -8.21 -11.10 46.20
C VAL A 38 -8.08 -9.75 45.50
N VAL A 39 -7.25 -8.85 46.02
CA VAL A 39 -7.04 -7.52 45.42
C VAL A 39 -6.19 -7.67 44.16
N VAL A 40 -5.20 -8.58 44.14
CA VAL A 40 -4.42 -8.88 42.94
C VAL A 40 -5.31 -9.40 41.82
N ASP A 41 -6.20 -10.36 42.10
CA ASP A 41 -7.17 -10.87 41.12
C ASP A 41 -8.09 -9.76 40.59
N ALA A 42 -8.59 -8.88 41.46
CA ALA A 42 -9.40 -7.74 41.04
C ALA A 42 -8.63 -6.77 40.12
N LEU A 43 -7.36 -6.51 40.42
CA LEU A 43 -6.49 -5.64 39.61
C LEU A 43 -6.11 -6.29 38.27
N ILE A 44 -5.89 -7.60 38.23
CA ILE A 44 -5.72 -8.38 36.98
C ILE A 44 -6.98 -8.27 36.12
N GLY A 45 -8.15 -8.53 36.70
CA GLY A 45 -9.42 -8.42 36.00
C GLY A 45 -9.67 -7.00 35.47
N PHE A 46 -9.36 -5.98 36.28
CA PHE A 46 -9.43 -4.58 35.86
C PHE A 46 -8.48 -4.28 34.69
N ASN A 47 -7.23 -4.76 34.73
CA ASN A 47 -6.26 -4.57 33.66
C ASN A 47 -6.75 -5.17 32.33
N MET A 48 -7.30 -6.39 32.39
CA MET A 48 -7.84 -7.07 31.21
C MET A 48 -9.09 -6.36 30.68
N GLY A 49 -9.99 -5.94 31.57
CA GLY A 49 -11.17 -5.14 31.22
C GLY A 49 -10.80 -3.80 30.58
N LEU A 50 -9.79 -3.11 31.09
CA LEU A 50 -9.27 -1.87 30.52
C LEU A 50 -8.70 -2.11 29.12
N ALA A 51 -7.90 -3.16 28.91
CA ALA A 51 -7.34 -3.47 27.60
C ALA A 51 -8.42 -3.82 26.56
N ILE A 52 -9.46 -4.57 26.96
CA ILE A 52 -10.62 -4.87 26.10
C ILE A 52 -11.39 -3.59 25.78
N LEU A 53 -11.64 -2.73 26.76
CA LEU A 53 -12.33 -1.45 26.55
C LEU A 53 -11.57 -0.58 25.55
N LEU A 54 -10.24 -0.46 25.71
CA LEU A 54 -9.41 0.33 24.82
C LEU A 54 -9.41 -0.22 23.39
N MET A 55 -9.35 -1.55 23.24
CA MET A 55 -9.51 -2.20 21.95
C MET A 55 -10.85 -1.85 21.29
N MET A 56 -11.95 -1.94 22.04
CA MET A 56 -13.26 -1.59 21.52
C MET A 56 -13.31 -0.11 21.11
N VAL A 57 -12.80 0.80 21.94
CA VAL A 57 -12.75 2.23 21.59
C VAL A 57 -11.97 2.44 20.29
N ALA A 58 -10.81 1.81 20.12
CA ALA A 58 -10.02 1.95 18.89
C ALA A 58 -10.73 1.47 17.62
N LEU A 59 -11.53 0.41 17.71
CA LEU A 59 -12.32 -0.11 16.58
C LEU A 59 -13.47 0.84 16.18
N TYR A 60 -14.08 1.53 17.15
CA TYR A 60 -15.26 2.39 16.95
C TYR A 60 -14.95 3.88 16.74
N VAL A 61 -13.76 4.34 17.12
CA VAL A 61 -13.28 5.69 16.77
C VAL A 61 -13.37 5.91 15.25
N SER A 62 -13.52 7.13 14.74
CA SER A 62 -13.59 7.38 13.29
C SER A 62 -12.25 7.88 12.74
N THR A 63 -11.60 8.78 13.48
CA THR A 63 -10.29 9.34 13.13
C THR A 63 -9.29 9.13 14.27
N PRO A 64 -7.99 8.92 13.98
CA PRO A 64 -6.97 8.77 15.02
C PRO A 64 -6.98 9.90 16.07
N LEU A 65 -7.31 11.12 15.65
CA LEU A 65 -7.35 12.32 16.49
C LEU A 65 -8.48 12.31 17.52
N ASP A 66 -9.57 11.56 17.30
CA ASP A 66 -10.68 11.46 18.27
C ASP A 66 -10.24 10.78 19.57
N PHE A 67 -9.14 10.01 19.52
CA PHE A 67 -8.54 9.39 20.69
C PHE A 67 -7.08 9.85 20.91
N SER A 68 -6.85 11.15 20.87
CA SER A 68 -5.52 11.76 21.02
C SER A 68 -4.83 11.46 22.37
N SER A 69 -5.58 11.08 23.41
CA SER A 69 -5.02 10.70 24.72
C SER A 69 -4.53 9.25 24.80
N LEU A 70 -4.71 8.44 23.75
CA LEU A 70 -4.32 7.03 23.73
C LEU A 70 -2.86 6.76 24.12
N PRO A 71 -1.84 7.50 23.62
CA PRO A 71 -0.45 7.26 24.02
C PRO A 71 -0.23 7.32 25.53
N GLY A 72 -0.84 8.33 26.17
CA GLY A 72 -0.77 8.50 27.63
C GLY A 72 -1.47 7.36 28.38
N VAL A 73 -2.62 6.92 27.89
CA VAL A 73 -3.35 5.77 28.47
C VAL A 73 -2.55 4.48 28.35
N ILE A 74 -1.90 4.23 27.20
CA ILE A 74 -1.02 3.07 26.98
C ILE A 74 0.15 3.10 27.98
N LEU A 75 0.80 4.26 28.15
CA LEU A 75 1.92 4.41 29.08
C LEU A 75 1.49 4.08 30.52
N ILE A 76 0.40 4.69 30.97
CA ILE A 76 -0.15 4.49 32.32
C ILE A 76 -0.56 3.03 32.54
N SER A 77 -1.26 2.42 31.56
CA SER A 77 -1.65 1.01 31.62
C SER A 77 -0.44 0.07 31.67
N THR A 78 0.65 0.44 31.01
CA THR A 78 1.90 -0.34 31.01
C THR A 78 2.61 -0.25 32.35
N VAL A 79 2.68 0.94 32.97
CA VAL A 79 3.22 1.09 34.33
C VAL A 79 2.42 0.27 35.35
N PHE A 80 1.09 0.32 35.25
CA PHE A 80 0.22 -0.48 36.11
C PHE A 80 0.42 -1.99 35.91
N ARG A 81 0.58 -2.45 34.65
CA ARG A 81 0.92 -3.84 34.36
C ARG A 81 2.27 -4.24 34.96
N LEU A 82 3.31 -3.43 34.79
CA LEU A 82 4.62 -3.70 35.40
C LEU A 82 4.54 -3.82 36.92
N ALA A 83 3.81 -2.92 37.59
CA ALA A 83 3.60 -2.99 39.02
C ALA A 83 2.83 -4.26 39.45
N LEU A 84 1.83 -4.65 38.67
CA LEU A 84 1.08 -5.88 38.90
C LEU A 84 1.96 -7.13 38.73
N THR A 85 2.78 -7.17 37.68
CA THR A 85 3.76 -8.25 37.44
C THR A 85 4.77 -8.36 38.59
N VAL A 86 5.22 -7.24 39.17
CA VAL A 86 6.11 -7.29 40.35
C VAL A 86 5.36 -7.78 41.59
N ALA A 87 4.10 -7.36 41.78
CA ALA A 87 3.28 -7.81 42.90
C ALA A 87 2.96 -9.32 42.82
N THR A 88 2.63 -9.84 41.63
CA THR A 88 2.36 -11.27 41.40
C THR A 88 3.63 -12.10 41.56
N THR A 89 4.76 -11.63 41.01
CA THR A 89 6.08 -12.26 41.20
C THR A 89 6.42 -12.45 42.68
N ARG A 90 6.22 -11.41 43.50
CA ARG A 90 6.45 -11.51 44.94
C ARG A 90 5.54 -12.56 45.59
N LEU A 91 4.26 -12.60 45.23
CA LEU A 91 3.29 -13.56 45.77
C LEU A 91 3.68 -15.00 45.42
N ILE A 92 4.05 -15.23 44.15
CA ILE A 92 4.50 -16.52 43.64
C ILE A 92 5.75 -16.97 44.39
N LEU A 93 6.77 -16.11 44.51
CA LEU A 93 8.06 -16.49 45.13
C LEU A 93 7.97 -16.64 46.66
N ALA A 94 7.27 -15.73 47.35
CA ALA A 94 7.20 -15.73 48.82
C ALA A 94 6.17 -16.75 49.34
N GLU A 95 4.92 -16.64 48.90
CA GLU A 95 3.81 -17.43 49.43
C GLU A 95 3.66 -18.75 48.68
N GLY A 96 4.12 -18.82 47.42
CA GLY A 96 3.90 -20.01 46.59
C GLY A 96 2.43 -20.15 46.21
N GLU A 97 1.65 -19.08 46.29
CA GLU A 97 0.32 -19.02 45.71
C GLU A 97 0.31 -17.95 44.63
N ALA A 98 -0.62 -18.11 43.71
CA ALA A 98 -0.98 -17.03 42.83
C ALA A 98 -2.48 -16.75 42.94
N GLY A 99 -2.91 -15.60 42.44
CA GLY A 99 -4.33 -15.30 42.30
C GLY A 99 -5.12 -16.45 41.68
N SER A 100 -6.40 -16.54 42.01
CA SER A 100 -7.31 -17.55 41.44
C SER A 100 -7.35 -17.48 39.91
N ILE A 101 -7.20 -16.28 39.35
CA ILE A 101 -7.13 -16.08 37.90
C ILE A 101 -5.86 -16.74 37.36
N ILE A 102 -4.71 -16.56 38.02
CA ILE A 102 -3.42 -17.14 37.61
C ILE A 102 -3.45 -18.67 37.64
N HIS A 103 -3.97 -19.25 38.70
CA HIS A 103 -4.15 -20.71 38.77
C HIS A 103 -5.01 -21.23 37.63
N THR A 104 -6.18 -20.60 37.39
CA THR A 104 -7.13 -21.04 36.36
C THR A 104 -6.51 -21.01 34.96
N PHE A 105 -5.73 -19.96 34.63
CA PHE A 105 -5.05 -19.87 33.34
C PHE A 105 -3.88 -20.85 33.22
N GLY A 106 -3.13 -21.08 34.30
CA GLY A 106 -2.06 -22.08 34.33
C GLY A 106 -2.59 -23.48 34.07
N ASP A 107 -3.68 -23.85 34.74
CA ASP A 107 -4.35 -25.14 34.56
C ASP A 107 -4.92 -25.30 33.15
N PHE A 108 -5.52 -24.24 32.59
CA PHE A 108 -6.09 -24.25 31.24
C PHE A 108 -5.05 -24.57 30.17
N VAL A 109 -3.83 -24.02 30.27
CA VAL A 109 -2.78 -24.26 29.27
C VAL A 109 -2.02 -25.55 29.50
N ILE A 110 -1.82 -25.96 30.75
CA ILE A 110 -1.13 -27.21 31.05
C ILE A 110 -2.02 -28.42 30.72
N SER A 111 -3.34 -28.33 30.92
CA SER A 111 -4.30 -29.40 30.58
C SER A 111 -3.85 -30.79 31.06
N GLY A 112 -3.21 -30.86 32.24
CA GLY A 112 -2.68 -32.09 32.84
C GLY A 112 -1.33 -32.58 32.30
N ASN A 113 -0.71 -31.90 31.32
CA ASN A 113 0.63 -32.22 30.81
C ASN A 113 1.53 -30.98 30.78
N ILE A 114 2.45 -30.90 31.74
CA ILE A 114 3.40 -29.78 31.89
C ILE A 114 4.20 -29.55 30.61
N VAL A 115 4.63 -30.61 29.92
CA VAL A 115 5.46 -30.49 28.72
C VAL A 115 4.68 -29.80 27.61
N VAL A 116 3.41 -30.18 27.40
CA VAL A 116 2.54 -29.55 26.41
C VAL A 116 2.29 -28.09 26.79
N GLY A 117 1.97 -27.82 28.06
CA GLY A 117 1.77 -26.46 28.55
C GLY A 117 3.00 -25.58 28.35
N PHE A 118 4.20 -26.10 28.64
CA PHE A 118 5.46 -25.40 28.44
C PHE A 118 5.73 -25.08 26.96
N VAL A 119 5.46 -26.01 26.04
CA VAL A 119 5.62 -25.79 24.60
C VAL A 119 4.64 -24.72 24.10
N ILE A 120 3.36 -24.81 24.48
CA ILE A 120 2.34 -23.80 24.12
C ILE A 120 2.75 -22.43 24.66
N PHE A 121 3.16 -22.36 25.92
CA PHE A 121 3.65 -21.15 26.55
C PHE A 121 4.80 -20.50 25.79
N LEU A 122 5.80 -21.29 25.37
CA LEU A 122 6.97 -20.79 24.65
C LEU A 122 6.56 -20.25 23.27
N VAL A 123 5.64 -20.92 22.57
CA VAL A 123 5.08 -20.45 21.30
C VAL A 123 4.32 -19.14 21.47
N VAL A 124 3.42 -19.04 22.44
CA VAL A 124 2.63 -17.83 22.70
C VAL A 124 3.54 -16.66 23.06
N THR A 125 4.52 -16.88 23.94
CA THR A 125 5.50 -15.86 24.34
C THR A 125 6.36 -15.40 23.16
N MET A 126 6.81 -16.34 22.32
CA MET A 126 7.57 -16.02 21.12
C MET A 126 6.75 -15.17 20.14
N VAL A 127 5.50 -15.56 19.86
CA VAL A 127 4.60 -14.82 18.97
C VAL A 127 4.33 -13.43 19.53
N GLN A 128 4.00 -13.32 20.82
CA GLN A 128 3.74 -12.05 21.49
C GLN A 128 4.90 -11.06 21.35
N PHE A 129 6.13 -11.49 21.63
CA PHE A 129 7.29 -10.60 21.56
C PHE A 129 7.76 -10.35 20.12
N MET A 130 8.00 -11.42 19.35
CA MET A 130 8.68 -11.35 18.07
C MET A 130 7.78 -10.81 16.95
N VAL A 131 6.49 -11.14 16.99
CA VAL A 131 5.52 -10.73 15.95
C VAL A 131 4.75 -9.50 16.39
N LEU A 132 4.14 -9.52 17.58
CA LEU A 132 3.20 -8.46 17.98
C LEU A 132 3.90 -7.23 18.55
N ALA A 133 4.72 -7.36 19.59
CA ALA A 133 5.37 -6.21 20.22
C ALA A 133 6.34 -5.51 19.25
N LYS A 134 7.26 -6.26 18.62
CA LYS A 134 8.18 -5.72 17.60
C LYS A 134 7.46 -5.25 16.33
N GLY A 135 6.42 -5.95 15.90
CA GLY A 135 5.64 -5.57 14.72
C GLY A 135 4.93 -4.23 14.94
N ALA A 136 4.24 -4.08 16.08
CA ALA A 136 3.53 -2.86 16.42
C ALA A 136 4.48 -1.67 16.64
N GLU A 137 5.67 -1.87 17.21
CA GLU A 137 6.72 -0.85 17.30
C GLU A 137 7.12 -0.34 15.91
N ARG A 138 7.46 -1.25 14.99
CA ARG A 138 7.85 -0.85 13.62
C ARG A 138 6.74 -0.13 12.88
N VAL A 139 5.50 -0.59 13.02
CA VAL A 139 4.34 0.07 12.41
C VAL A 139 4.17 1.49 12.96
N ALA A 140 4.29 1.67 14.27
CA ALA A 140 4.22 2.99 14.92
C ALA A 140 5.37 3.92 14.52
N GLU A 141 6.60 3.42 14.51
CA GLU A 141 7.79 4.18 14.11
C GLU A 141 7.69 4.67 12.66
N VAL A 142 7.35 3.75 11.74
CA VAL A 142 7.26 4.06 10.31
C VAL A 142 6.11 5.02 10.01
N ALA A 143 4.94 4.79 10.60
CA ALA A 143 3.79 5.68 10.42
C ALA A 143 4.04 7.07 11.02
N ALA A 144 4.67 7.14 12.19
CA ALA A 144 5.03 8.40 12.80
C ALA A 144 6.03 9.16 11.92
N ARG A 145 7.10 8.49 11.47
CA ARG A 145 8.10 9.11 10.60
C ARG A 145 7.49 9.66 9.31
N PHE A 146 6.71 8.86 8.57
CA PHE A 146 6.09 9.33 7.33
C PHE A 146 5.08 10.46 7.54
N THR A 147 4.30 10.39 8.63
CA THR A 147 3.31 11.44 8.92
C THR A 147 4.00 12.74 9.31
N LEU A 148 5.05 12.67 10.14
CA LEU A 148 5.85 13.81 10.56
C LEU A 148 6.63 14.43 9.39
N ASP A 149 7.21 13.61 8.51
CA ASP A 149 7.91 14.08 7.31
C ASP A 149 6.97 14.79 6.33
N ALA A 150 5.68 14.41 6.31
CA ALA A 150 4.66 15.03 5.48
C ALA A 150 4.06 16.33 6.07
N LEU A 151 4.32 16.64 7.36
CA LEU A 151 3.73 17.82 8.03
C LEU A 151 4.08 19.16 7.38
N PRO A 152 5.34 19.46 7.01
CA PRO A 152 5.67 20.73 6.35
C PRO A 152 4.88 20.90 5.05
N GLY A 153 4.74 19.82 4.26
CA GLY A 153 3.93 19.82 3.04
C GLY A 153 2.45 20.12 3.31
N LYS A 154 1.86 19.47 4.32
CA LYS A 154 0.46 19.73 4.73
C LYS A 154 0.28 21.17 5.23
N GLN A 155 1.23 21.71 6.00
CA GLN A 155 1.18 23.11 6.48
C GLN A 155 1.32 24.12 5.33
N MET A 156 2.25 23.89 4.40
CA MET A 156 2.42 24.73 3.22
C MET A 156 1.17 24.71 2.31
N ALA A 157 0.48 23.57 2.21
CA ALA A 157 -0.78 23.46 1.48
C ALA A 157 -1.88 24.34 2.11
N VAL A 158 -2.02 24.32 3.44
CA VAL A 158 -2.95 25.20 4.17
C VAL A 158 -2.61 26.67 3.93
N ASP A 159 -1.32 27.01 3.87
CA ASP A 159 -0.86 28.39 3.64
C ASP A 159 -1.07 28.84 2.20
N ALA A 160 -0.93 27.93 1.24
CA ALA A 160 -1.28 28.18 -0.16
C ALA A 160 -2.78 28.40 -0.31
N GLU A 161 -3.63 27.57 0.31
CA GLU A 161 -5.08 27.73 0.27
C GLU A 161 -5.55 29.05 0.90
N LEU A 162 -4.95 29.47 2.01
CA LEU A 162 -5.26 30.75 2.65
C LEU A 162 -4.86 31.94 1.74
N ARG A 163 -3.67 31.88 1.14
CA ARG A 163 -3.18 32.93 0.22
C ARG A 163 -4.02 33.02 -1.05
N ASN A 164 -4.51 31.89 -1.55
CA ASN A 164 -5.37 31.84 -2.73
C ASN A 164 -6.83 32.20 -2.41
N GLY A 165 -7.19 32.41 -1.14
CA GLY A 165 -8.56 32.74 -0.72
C GLY A 165 -9.55 31.57 -0.74
N HIS A 166 -9.07 30.33 -0.80
CA HIS A 166 -9.92 29.14 -0.77
C HIS A 166 -10.45 28.84 0.64
N ILE A 167 -9.75 29.32 1.68
CA ILE A 167 -10.12 29.16 3.10
C ILE A 167 -9.97 30.49 3.85
N ASP A 168 -10.74 30.67 4.92
CA ASP A 168 -10.65 31.82 5.85
C ASP A 168 -9.54 31.63 6.90
N ALA A 169 -9.12 32.71 7.54
CA ALA A 169 -8.13 32.72 8.62
C ALA A 169 -8.53 31.83 9.81
N ASN A 170 -9.82 31.78 10.14
CA ASN A 170 -10.33 30.90 11.21
C ASN A 170 -10.19 29.41 10.84
N GLU A 171 -10.48 29.07 9.58
CA GLU A 171 -10.34 27.71 9.06
C GLU A 171 -8.87 27.28 9.01
N SER A 172 -7.98 28.17 8.55
CA SER A 172 -6.53 27.94 8.57
C SER A 172 -6.00 27.66 9.98
N ARG A 173 -6.43 28.43 10.99
CA ARG A 173 -6.06 28.18 12.40
C ARG A 173 -6.55 26.82 12.88
N ARG A 174 -7.79 26.44 12.56
CA ARG A 174 -8.36 25.14 12.93
C ARG A 174 -7.56 23.98 12.32
N ARG A 175 -7.32 24.03 11.01
CA ARG A 175 -6.55 22.98 10.31
C ARG A 175 -5.11 22.87 10.80
N ARG A 176 -4.44 24.00 11.07
CA ARG A 176 -3.10 24.00 11.68
C ARG A 176 -3.10 23.36 13.07
N ALA A 177 -4.10 23.66 13.90
CA ALA A 177 -4.24 23.04 15.22
C ALA A 177 -4.51 21.52 15.12
N GLU A 178 -5.26 21.06 14.10
CA GLU A 178 -5.46 19.64 13.83
C GLU A 178 -4.15 18.96 13.39
N LEU A 179 -3.36 19.59 12.50
CA LEU A 179 -2.05 19.11 12.10
C LEU A 179 -1.06 19.04 13.28
N GLU A 180 -1.13 20.00 14.20
CA GLU A 180 -0.32 19.98 15.41
C GLU A 180 -0.70 18.81 16.33
N LYS A 181 -2.00 18.56 16.53
CA LYS A 181 -2.49 17.39 17.28
C LYS A 181 -2.09 16.08 16.61
N GLU A 182 -2.12 16.02 15.27
CA GLU A 182 -1.66 14.86 14.49
C GLU A 182 -0.18 14.60 14.76
N SER A 183 0.67 15.63 14.67
CA SER A 183 2.10 15.57 15.00
C SER A 183 2.34 15.01 16.41
N GLN A 184 1.68 15.61 17.40
CA GLN A 184 1.83 15.22 18.81
C GLN A 184 1.37 13.78 19.05
N LEU A 185 0.26 13.36 18.46
CA LEU A 185 -0.26 12.00 18.57
C LEU A 185 0.76 10.98 18.06
N TYR A 186 1.25 11.14 16.82
CA TYR A 186 2.17 10.18 16.22
C TYR A 186 3.55 10.19 16.92
N GLY A 187 4.04 11.36 17.32
CA GLY A 187 5.28 11.46 18.12
C GLY A 187 5.16 10.78 19.49
N ALA A 188 4.04 10.98 20.18
CA ALA A 188 3.78 10.33 21.47
C ALA A 188 3.53 8.82 21.33
N MET A 189 2.90 8.37 20.24
CA MET A 189 2.69 6.94 19.95
C MET A 189 4.00 6.19 19.76
N ASP A 190 4.97 6.75 19.01
CA ASP A 190 6.30 6.12 18.86
C ASP A 190 6.99 5.93 20.24
N GLY A 191 6.95 6.95 21.09
CA GLY A 191 7.45 6.87 22.47
C GLY A 191 6.72 5.82 23.32
N ALA A 192 5.39 5.81 23.29
CA ALA A 192 4.58 4.84 24.04
C ALA A 192 4.86 3.39 23.58
N MET A 193 5.04 3.15 22.29
CA MET A 193 5.30 1.81 21.75
C MET A 193 6.68 1.28 22.12
N LYS A 194 7.71 2.13 22.21
CA LYS A 194 9.01 1.77 22.76
C LYS A 194 8.90 1.33 24.23
N PHE A 195 8.02 1.96 25.00
CA PHE A 195 7.74 1.57 26.38
C PHE A 195 7.02 0.21 26.47
N VAL A 196 6.02 -0.04 25.62
CA VAL A 196 5.31 -1.34 25.55
C VAL A 196 6.26 -2.49 25.16
N LYS A 197 7.22 -2.23 24.27
CA LYS A 197 8.28 -3.21 23.97
C LYS A 197 9.17 -3.48 25.19
N GLY A 198 9.57 -2.42 25.91
CA GLY A 198 10.34 -2.55 27.15
C GLY A 198 9.63 -3.42 28.18
N ASP A 199 8.33 -3.22 28.35
CA ASP A 199 7.46 -4.05 29.20
C ASP A 199 7.41 -5.51 28.74
N SER A 200 7.31 -5.78 27.43
CA SER A 200 7.36 -7.15 26.90
C SER A 200 8.69 -7.86 27.18
N ILE A 201 9.82 -7.12 27.14
CA ILE A 201 11.14 -7.65 27.50
C ILE A 201 11.21 -7.92 29.01
N ALA A 202 10.73 -6.99 29.83
CA ALA A 202 10.68 -7.14 31.28
C ALA A 202 9.83 -8.36 31.69
N GLY A 203 8.69 -8.57 31.04
CA GLY A 203 7.85 -9.75 31.26
C GLY A 203 8.59 -11.06 30.99
N LEU A 204 9.37 -11.15 29.91
CA LEU A 204 10.21 -12.33 29.62
C LEU A 204 11.28 -12.56 30.70
N VAL A 205 11.89 -11.50 31.21
CA VAL A 205 12.86 -11.59 32.32
C VAL A 205 12.17 -12.07 33.60
N VAL A 206 10.98 -11.55 33.91
CA VAL A 206 10.19 -11.95 35.08
C VAL A 206 9.82 -13.43 35.02
N ILE A 207 9.41 -13.95 33.86
CA ILE A 207 9.15 -15.39 33.66
C ILE A 207 10.37 -16.22 34.10
N CYS A 208 11.56 -15.85 33.62
CA CYS A 208 12.79 -16.56 33.97
C CYS A 208 13.08 -16.49 35.48
N ILE A 209 12.87 -15.31 36.09
CA ILE A 209 13.04 -15.10 37.53
C ILE A 209 12.04 -15.95 38.33
N ASN A 210 10.76 -15.96 37.93
CA ASN A 210 9.71 -16.71 38.62
C ASN A 210 9.96 -18.21 38.56
N MET A 211 10.37 -18.71 37.39
CA MET A 211 10.68 -20.14 37.23
C MET A 211 11.93 -20.54 38.01
N LEU A 212 13.06 -19.86 37.81
CA LEU A 212 14.32 -20.21 38.47
C LEU A 212 14.31 -19.94 39.97
N GLY A 213 13.81 -18.77 40.36
CA GLY A 213 13.67 -18.36 41.76
C GLY A 213 12.67 -19.23 42.49
N GLY A 214 11.52 -19.51 41.88
CA GLY A 214 10.49 -20.37 42.44
C GLY A 214 10.97 -21.79 42.67
N ILE A 215 11.66 -22.37 41.68
CA ILE A 215 12.27 -23.70 41.82
C ILE A 215 13.30 -23.72 42.96
N SER A 216 14.18 -22.71 43.01
CA SER A 216 15.22 -22.62 44.03
C SER A 216 14.65 -22.47 45.45
N ILE A 217 13.67 -21.58 45.64
CA ILE A 217 13.01 -21.35 46.94
C ILE A 217 12.17 -22.57 47.35
N GLY A 218 11.47 -23.20 46.40
CA GLY A 218 10.68 -24.39 46.64
C GLY A 218 11.49 -25.58 47.15
N LEU A 219 12.67 -25.81 46.54
CA LEU A 219 13.61 -26.86 46.95
C LEU A 219 14.31 -26.54 48.27
N LEU A 220 14.87 -25.32 48.41
CA LEU A 220 15.76 -24.97 49.52
C LEU A 220 15.03 -24.52 50.78
N SER A 221 13.95 -23.75 50.63
CA SER A 221 13.25 -23.11 51.76
C SER A 221 11.98 -23.85 52.17
N LYS A 222 11.23 -24.41 51.20
CA LYS A 222 9.95 -25.07 51.46
C LYS A 222 10.03 -26.60 51.53
N GLY A 223 11.20 -27.19 51.24
CA GLY A 223 11.45 -28.64 51.39
C GLY A 223 10.62 -29.53 50.47
N MET A 224 10.10 -28.97 49.36
CA MET A 224 9.28 -29.71 48.40
C MET A 224 10.16 -30.58 47.49
N SER A 225 9.61 -31.69 46.98
CA SER A 225 10.34 -32.56 46.04
C SER A 225 10.54 -31.88 44.68
N PHE A 226 11.59 -32.24 43.94
CA PHE A 226 11.89 -31.62 42.64
C PHE A 226 10.72 -31.69 41.65
N GLY A 227 9.99 -32.81 41.61
CA GLY A 227 8.83 -32.98 40.74
C GLY A 227 7.65 -32.07 41.12
N GLU A 228 7.34 -31.97 42.42
CA GLU A 228 6.26 -31.11 42.91
C GLU A 228 6.58 -29.64 42.71
N VAL A 229 7.81 -29.23 43.03
CA VAL A 229 8.30 -27.85 42.82
C VAL A 229 8.20 -27.47 41.35
N LEU A 230 8.66 -28.34 40.46
CA LEU A 230 8.64 -28.09 39.03
C LEU A 230 7.20 -27.96 38.53
N HIS A 231 6.29 -28.85 38.94
CA HIS A 231 4.88 -28.73 38.58
C HIS A 231 4.28 -27.41 39.08
N HIS A 232 4.43 -27.13 40.37
CA HIS A 232 3.78 -26.01 41.05
C HIS A 232 4.26 -24.65 40.51
N TYR A 233 5.57 -24.42 40.51
CA TYR A 233 6.11 -23.13 40.06
C TYR A 233 6.05 -22.96 38.54
N THR A 234 6.09 -24.04 37.75
CA THR A 234 5.87 -23.93 36.30
C THR A 234 4.42 -23.54 36.00
N LEU A 235 3.44 -24.13 36.71
CA LEU A 235 2.04 -23.76 36.58
C LEU A 235 1.80 -22.29 36.91
N LEU A 236 2.30 -21.84 38.06
CA LEU A 236 2.17 -20.45 38.47
C LEU A 236 2.86 -19.48 37.51
N THR A 237 4.07 -19.82 37.06
CA THR A 237 4.83 -18.96 36.14
C THR A 237 4.16 -18.88 34.76
N ILE A 238 3.69 -20.00 34.21
CA ILE A 238 2.97 -20.00 32.92
C ILE A 238 1.66 -19.22 33.05
N GLY A 239 0.90 -19.42 34.12
CA GLY A 239 -0.34 -18.69 34.36
C GLY A 239 -0.13 -17.17 34.41
N ASP A 240 0.81 -16.70 35.23
CA ASP A 240 1.14 -15.28 35.39
C ASP A 240 1.61 -14.65 34.06
N ALA A 241 2.43 -15.38 33.32
CA ALA A 241 2.92 -14.96 32.03
C ALA A 241 1.81 -14.82 30.98
N LEU A 242 0.90 -15.79 30.87
CA LEU A 242 -0.19 -15.74 29.91
C LEU A 242 -1.17 -14.59 30.21
N ILE A 243 -1.47 -14.39 31.49
CA ILE A 243 -2.36 -13.31 31.93
C ILE A 243 -1.75 -11.94 31.67
N SER A 244 -0.45 -11.76 31.91
CA SER A 244 0.22 -10.48 31.62
C SER A 244 0.32 -10.22 30.11
N GLN A 245 0.35 -11.26 29.28
CA GLN A 245 0.42 -11.16 27.82
C GLN A 245 -0.90 -10.72 27.16
N ILE A 246 -2.07 -11.15 27.65
CA ILE A 246 -3.37 -10.82 27.02
C ILE A 246 -3.61 -9.30 26.95
N PRO A 247 -3.49 -8.51 28.05
CA PRO A 247 -3.62 -7.06 27.98
C PRO A 247 -2.55 -6.41 27.11
N ALA A 248 -1.34 -6.97 27.06
CA ALA A 248 -0.25 -6.43 26.22
C ALA A 248 -0.56 -6.60 24.74
N LEU A 249 -1.03 -7.80 24.35
CA LEU A 249 -1.51 -8.12 23.01
C LEU A 249 -2.61 -7.13 22.58
N LEU A 250 -3.63 -6.97 23.41
CA LEU A 250 -4.77 -6.10 23.13
C LEU A 250 -4.33 -4.64 22.98
N LEU A 251 -3.45 -4.14 23.84
CA LEU A 251 -2.92 -2.77 23.71
C LEU A 251 -2.06 -2.58 22.45
N SER A 252 -1.21 -3.56 22.10
CA SER A 252 -0.40 -3.50 20.87
C SER A 252 -1.29 -3.48 19.62
N ILE A 253 -2.35 -4.30 19.58
CA ILE A 253 -3.30 -4.29 18.47
C ILE A 253 -4.12 -3.00 18.46
N THR A 254 -4.51 -2.46 19.62
CA THR A 254 -5.22 -1.18 19.76
C THR A 254 -4.39 -0.05 19.15
N ALA A 255 -3.11 0.04 19.54
CA ALA A 255 -2.16 1.01 19.03
C ALA A 255 -1.94 0.86 17.52
N ALA A 256 -1.68 -0.36 17.06
CA ALA A 256 -1.49 -0.64 15.64
C ALA A 256 -2.73 -0.27 14.81
N THR A 257 -3.93 -0.55 15.30
CA THR A 257 -5.19 -0.21 14.64
C THR A 257 -5.37 1.29 14.50
N ILE A 258 -5.08 2.08 15.55
CA ILE A 258 -5.18 3.55 15.49
C ILE A 258 -4.14 4.15 14.54
N VAL A 259 -2.90 3.65 14.57
CA VAL A 259 -1.80 4.16 13.74
C VAL A 259 -1.98 3.83 12.26
N THR A 260 -2.51 2.65 11.94
CA THR A 260 -2.73 2.21 10.55
C THR A 260 -4.03 2.73 9.96
N ARG A 261 -4.80 3.48 10.74
CA ARG A 261 -6.07 4.01 10.29
C ARG A 261 -5.86 5.18 9.33
N VAL A 262 -6.32 4.98 8.10
CA VAL A 262 -6.30 6.01 7.07
C VAL A 262 -7.47 6.97 7.30
N THR A 263 -7.19 8.27 7.33
CA THR A 263 -8.23 9.30 7.39
C THR A 263 -8.91 9.40 6.03
N GLY A 264 -10.04 8.72 5.86
CA GLY A 264 -10.91 8.85 4.69
C GLY A 264 -11.87 10.03 4.80
N THR A 265 -12.42 10.48 3.67
CA THR A 265 -13.43 11.57 3.60
C THR A 265 -14.77 11.21 4.25
N ALA A 266 -15.04 9.93 4.49
CA ALA A 266 -16.23 9.45 5.19
C ALA A 266 -15.86 8.88 6.56
N ARG A 267 -16.54 9.35 7.62
CA ARG A 267 -16.44 8.80 8.98
C ARG A 267 -17.15 7.44 9.04
N ILE A 268 -16.49 6.40 8.52
CA ILE A 268 -17.03 5.03 8.50
C ILE A 268 -16.28 4.20 9.55
N ASN A 269 -17.01 3.29 10.20
CA ASN A 269 -16.44 2.32 11.13
C ASN A 269 -15.53 1.34 10.38
N LEU A 270 -14.37 1.01 10.96
CA LEU A 270 -13.36 0.14 10.34
C LEU A 270 -13.94 -1.18 9.82
N GLY A 271 -14.80 -1.84 10.61
CA GLY A 271 -15.42 -3.10 10.22
C GLY A 271 -16.32 -2.97 9.00
N THR A 272 -17.07 -1.87 8.88
CA THR A 272 -17.94 -1.61 7.72
C THR A 272 -17.11 -1.32 6.47
N GLU A 273 -16.00 -0.61 6.62
CA GLU A 273 -15.06 -0.33 5.53
C GLU A 273 -14.33 -1.59 5.06
N MET A 274 -13.78 -2.40 5.97
CA MET A 274 -13.14 -3.68 5.63
C MET A 274 -14.10 -4.60 4.88
N VAL A 275 -15.32 -4.77 5.40
CA VAL A 275 -16.33 -5.62 4.73
C VAL A 275 -16.74 -5.03 3.39
N SER A 276 -16.93 -3.71 3.28
CA SER A 276 -17.34 -3.10 2.00
C SER A 276 -16.26 -3.23 0.93
N GLN A 277 -14.98 -3.10 1.29
CA GLN A 277 -13.81 -3.26 0.42
C GLN A 277 -13.58 -4.73 0.02
N LEU A 278 -13.58 -5.66 0.98
CA LEU A 278 -13.41 -7.10 0.73
C LEU A 278 -14.54 -7.64 -0.16
N THR A 279 -15.77 -7.16 0.06
CA THR A 279 -16.94 -7.56 -0.75
C THR A 279 -17.16 -6.67 -1.97
N ALA A 280 -16.28 -5.71 -2.27
CA ALA A 280 -16.48 -4.76 -3.37
C ALA A 280 -16.52 -5.45 -4.74
N SER A 281 -15.73 -6.51 -4.91
CA SER A 281 -15.63 -7.21 -6.20
C SER A 281 -16.37 -8.55 -6.18
N THR A 282 -17.59 -8.55 -6.72
CA THR A 282 -18.42 -9.74 -6.93
C THR A 282 -17.67 -10.86 -7.68
N ARG A 283 -16.79 -10.49 -8.62
CA ARG A 283 -15.94 -11.43 -9.39
C ARG A 283 -14.89 -12.13 -8.52
N ALA A 284 -14.19 -11.40 -7.66
CA ALA A 284 -13.18 -12.01 -6.77
C ALA A 284 -13.84 -12.97 -5.79
N LEU A 285 -15.03 -12.63 -5.28
CA LEU A 285 -15.75 -13.48 -4.34
C LEU A 285 -16.22 -14.80 -4.97
N ARG A 286 -16.66 -14.79 -6.24
CA ARG A 286 -16.99 -16.02 -6.99
C ARG A 286 -15.77 -16.88 -7.28
N LEU A 287 -14.65 -16.26 -7.66
CA LEU A 287 -13.40 -16.97 -7.88
C LEU A 287 -12.91 -17.63 -6.57
N ALA A 288 -12.96 -16.90 -5.46
CA ALA A 288 -12.62 -17.44 -4.14
C ALA A 288 -13.52 -18.63 -3.74
N ALA A 289 -14.84 -18.53 -3.97
CA ALA A 289 -15.76 -19.65 -3.76
C ALA A 289 -15.40 -20.88 -4.61
N GLY A 290 -15.06 -20.69 -5.90
CA GLY A 290 -14.63 -21.77 -6.78
C GLY A 290 -13.33 -22.44 -6.30
N VAL A 291 -12.34 -21.64 -5.87
CA VAL A 291 -11.08 -22.17 -5.30
C VAL A 291 -11.33 -22.98 -4.03
N LEU A 292 -12.21 -22.51 -3.13
CA LEU A 292 -12.56 -23.24 -1.91
C LEU A 292 -13.21 -24.60 -2.21
N VAL A 293 -14.05 -24.70 -3.24
CA VAL A 293 -14.63 -25.98 -3.68
C VAL A 293 -13.55 -26.94 -4.17
N VAL A 294 -12.63 -26.46 -5.02
CA VAL A 294 -11.51 -27.28 -5.52
C VAL A 294 -10.61 -27.75 -4.38
N MET A 295 -10.30 -26.86 -3.43
CA MET A 295 -9.49 -27.19 -2.26
C MET A 295 -10.16 -28.21 -1.34
N GLY A 296 -11.49 -28.17 -1.23
CA GLY A 296 -12.26 -29.16 -0.46
C GLY A 296 -12.18 -30.59 -1.02
N PHE A 297 -11.93 -30.76 -2.33
CA PHE A 297 -11.76 -32.07 -2.95
C PHE A 297 -10.36 -32.68 -2.74
N VAL A 298 -9.43 -31.96 -2.13
CA VAL A 298 -8.10 -32.49 -1.80
C VAL A 298 -8.24 -33.51 -0.65
N PRO A 299 -7.76 -34.76 -0.82
CA PRO A 299 -7.88 -35.79 0.22
C PRO A 299 -7.13 -35.38 1.49
N GLY A 300 -7.82 -35.48 2.64
CA GLY A 300 -7.32 -35.05 3.95
C GLY A 300 -7.90 -33.72 4.45
N PHE A 301 -8.58 -32.94 3.60
CA PHE A 301 -9.23 -31.68 4.00
C PHE A 301 -10.71 -31.90 4.41
N PRO A 302 -11.22 -31.17 5.42
CA PRO A 302 -12.62 -31.29 5.85
C PRO A 302 -13.60 -30.66 4.83
N LEU A 303 -14.01 -31.43 3.82
CA LEU A 303 -14.91 -31.00 2.73
C LEU A 303 -16.13 -30.17 3.19
N PRO A 304 -16.87 -30.52 4.27
CA PRO A 304 -18.02 -29.73 4.70
C PRO A 304 -17.67 -28.28 5.09
N VAL A 305 -16.50 -28.04 5.67
CA VAL A 305 -16.05 -26.70 6.09
C VAL A 305 -15.79 -25.82 4.87
N PHE A 306 -15.11 -26.38 3.86
CA PHE A 306 -14.79 -25.66 2.63
C PHE A 306 -16.04 -25.38 1.78
N LEU A 307 -16.96 -26.34 1.68
CA LEU A 307 -18.23 -26.14 0.98
C LEU A 307 -19.11 -25.10 1.68
N MET A 308 -19.17 -25.09 3.02
CA MET A 308 -19.88 -24.06 3.79
C MET A 308 -19.30 -22.67 3.49
N LEU A 309 -17.99 -22.52 3.54
CA LEU A 309 -17.33 -21.23 3.30
C LEU A 309 -17.50 -20.76 1.84
N ALA A 310 -17.41 -21.68 0.88
CA ALA A 310 -17.69 -21.41 -0.53
C ALA A 310 -19.14 -20.95 -0.74
N ALA A 311 -20.10 -21.57 -0.06
CA ALA A 311 -21.50 -21.18 -0.12
C ALA A 311 -21.72 -19.77 0.45
N VAL A 312 -21.06 -19.41 1.56
CA VAL A 312 -21.12 -18.05 2.12
C VAL A 312 -20.58 -17.02 1.12
N PHE A 313 -19.43 -17.29 0.49
CA PHE A 313 -18.85 -16.37 -0.49
C PHE A 313 -19.71 -16.23 -1.75
N ALA A 314 -20.29 -17.33 -2.24
CA ALA A 314 -21.24 -17.30 -3.34
C ALA A 314 -22.52 -16.54 -2.98
N ALA A 315 -23.08 -16.75 -1.78
CA ALA A 315 -24.28 -16.07 -1.32
C ALA A 315 -24.08 -14.55 -1.20
N VAL A 316 -22.98 -14.10 -0.58
CA VAL A 316 -22.65 -12.67 -0.46
C VAL A 316 -22.44 -12.04 -1.85
N SER A 317 -21.91 -12.79 -2.81
CA SER A 317 -21.74 -12.36 -4.20
C SER A 317 -23.08 -12.13 -4.91
N ILE A 318 -24.07 -13.00 -4.67
CA ILE A 318 -25.40 -12.93 -5.29
C ILE A 318 -26.20 -11.78 -4.68
N VAL A 319 -26.26 -11.69 -3.34
CA VAL A 319 -27.03 -10.63 -2.64
C VAL A 319 -26.56 -9.23 -3.07
N LYS A 320 -25.26 -9.02 -3.28
CA LYS A 320 -24.75 -7.71 -3.71
C LYS A 320 -24.98 -7.46 -5.21
N ALA A 321 -25.02 -8.52 -6.03
CA ALA A 321 -25.43 -8.41 -7.44
C ALA A 321 -26.92 -8.06 -7.57
N ASP A 322 -27.77 -8.58 -6.68
CA ASP A 322 -29.20 -8.23 -6.62
C ASP A 322 -29.43 -6.83 -6.05
N VAL A 323 -28.67 -6.35 -5.06
CA VAL A 323 -28.83 -4.96 -4.57
C VAL A 323 -28.40 -3.92 -5.61
N LEU A 324 -27.41 -4.24 -6.47
CA LEU A 324 -27.06 -3.39 -7.63
C LEU A 324 -27.92 -3.67 -8.88
N GLY A 325 -28.57 -4.84 -8.98
CA GLY A 325 -29.39 -5.27 -10.13
C GLY A 325 -30.89 -5.08 -9.96
N ALA A 326 -31.41 -4.96 -8.74
CA ALA A 326 -32.82 -4.78 -8.42
C ALA A 326 -33.34 -3.36 -8.70
N GLY A 327 -32.46 -2.43 -9.11
CA GLY A 327 -32.84 -1.14 -9.70
C GLY A 327 -33.11 -1.19 -11.22
N THR A 328 -32.97 -2.35 -11.87
CA THR A 328 -33.00 -2.45 -13.35
C THR A 328 -33.95 -3.52 -13.91
N ALA A 329 -34.95 -3.93 -13.13
CA ALA A 329 -35.92 -4.94 -13.54
C ALA A 329 -37.37 -4.41 -13.57
N ASP A 330 -37.60 -3.25 -14.20
CA ASP A 330 -38.91 -2.85 -14.71
C ASP A 330 -38.76 -1.74 -15.77
N ALA A 331 -38.27 -2.11 -16.95
CA ALA A 331 -38.38 -1.30 -18.17
C ALA A 331 -38.11 -2.14 -19.42
N LYS A 332 -39.00 -3.09 -19.73
CA LYS A 332 -39.14 -3.58 -21.11
C LYS A 332 -40.23 -2.75 -21.79
N GLY A 333 -39.81 -1.85 -22.66
CA GLY A 333 -40.67 -1.17 -23.63
C GLY A 333 -40.42 0.32 -23.71
N GLY A 334 -39.74 0.76 -24.77
CA GLY A 334 -39.61 2.18 -25.10
C GLY A 334 -38.26 2.52 -25.69
N THR A 335 -38.20 2.54 -27.01
CA THR A 335 -37.16 3.19 -27.81
C THR A 335 -36.89 4.61 -27.30
N ALA A 336 -35.76 4.77 -26.61
CA ALA A 336 -35.07 6.02 -26.43
C ALA A 336 -33.58 5.71 -26.50
N ALA A 337 -32.89 6.41 -27.40
CA ALA A 337 -31.46 6.30 -27.58
C ALA A 337 -30.75 6.71 -26.27
N GLU A 338 -30.18 5.73 -25.58
CA GLU A 338 -29.17 6.01 -24.56
C GLU A 338 -27.83 6.27 -25.24
N PRO A 339 -27.09 7.30 -24.82
CA PRO A 339 -25.74 7.54 -25.30
C PRO A 339 -24.89 6.35 -24.90
N LYS A 340 -24.21 5.73 -25.88
CA LYS A 340 -23.16 4.75 -25.64
C LYS A 340 -22.26 5.31 -24.55
N GLN A 341 -22.35 4.76 -23.34
CA GLN A 341 -21.31 4.86 -22.34
C GLN A 341 -20.02 4.49 -23.06
N ALA A 342 -19.17 5.50 -23.28
CA ALA A 342 -17.82 5.29 -23.70
C ALA A 342 -17.23 4.28 -22.73
N ALA A 343 -16.83 3.12 -23.26
CA ALA A 343 -15.81 2.32 -22.61
C ALA A 343 -14.71 3.30 -22.17
N PRO A 344 -14.15 3.20 -20.96
CA PRO A 344 -13.07 4.09 -20.56
C PRO A 344 -12.07 4.12 -21.69
N ALA A 345 -11.93 5.28 -22.33
CA ALA A 345 -11.04 5.45 -23.45
C ALA A 345 -9.69 4.99 -22.92
N LYS A 346 -9.17 3.89 -23.45
CA LYS A 346 -7.80 3.50 -23.18
C LYS A 346 -6.98 4.65 -23.74
N GLU A 347 -6.57 5.58 -22.88
CA GLU A 347 -5.66 6.65 -23.26
C GLU A 347 -4.33 5.96 -23.56
N PHE A 348 -4.05 5.82 -24.86
CA PHE A 348 -2.76 5.33 -25.32
C PHE A 348 -1.77 6.49 -25.32
N PRO A 349 -0.54 6.33 -24.82
CA PRO A 349 0.47 7.39 -24.85
C PRO A 349 0.75 7.92 -26.25
N ILE A 350 0.59 7.07 -27.26
CA ILE A 350 0.59 7.45 -28.66
C ILE A 350 -0.45 6.61 -29.42
N ALA A 351 -1.20 7.24 -30.33
CA ALA A 351 -2.19 6.58 -31.16
C ALA A 351 -2.11 7.12 -32.59
N PHE A 352 -2.35 6.23 -33.56
CA PHE A 352 -2.35 6.58 -34.97
C PHE A 352 -3.76 6.43 -35.54
N PHE A 353 -4.32 7.51 -36.05
CA PHE A 353 -5.67 7.56 -36.61
C PHE A 353 -5.60 7.74 -38.13
N LEU A 354 -6.43 6.98 -38.84
CA LEU A 354 -6.57 7.04 -40.29
C LEU A 354 -8.03 7.33 -40.64
N ALA A 355 -8.24 8.10 -41.72
CA ALA A 355 -9.54 8.22 -42.34
C ALA A 355 -10.00 6.86 -42.91
N PRO A 356 -11.33 6.59 -42.97
CA PRO A 356 -11.85 5.29 -43.39
C PRO A 356 -11.42 4.84 -44.80
N ASP A 357 -11.26 5.79 -45.72
CA ASP A 357 -10.81 5.56 -47.10
C ASP A 357 -9.32 5.17 -47.17
N LEU A 358 -8.48 5.85 -46.40
CA LEU A 358 -7.05 5.54 -46.30
C LEU A 358 -6.80 4.18 -45.63
N MET A 359 -7.65 3.82 -44.65
CA MET A 359 -7.59 2.51 -44.00
C MET A 359 -7.94 1.36 -44.95
N GLN A 360 -8.87 1.57 -45.90
CA GLN A 360 -9.23 0.56 -46.90
C GLN A 360 -8.18 0.46 -48.02
N ALA A 361 -7.46 1.53 -48.30
CA ALA A 361 -6.45 1.58 -49.36
C ALA A 361 -5.08 1.00 -48.96
N VAL A 362 -4.80 0.87 -47.66
CA VAL A 362 -3.51 0.40 -47.13
C VAL A 362 -3.66 -0.98 -46.47
N ASP A 363 -2.71 -1.90 -46.72
CA ASP A 363 -2.66 -3.16 -45.99
C ASP A 363 -2.30 -2.91 -44.51
N GLN A 364 -3.29 -3.13 -43.63
CA GLN A 364 -3.14 -2.95 -42.18
C GLN A 364 -2.05 -3.84 -41.58
N ALA A 365 -1.86 -5.07 -42.07
CA ALA A 365 -0.87 -5.99 -41.54
C ALA A 365 0.55 -5.53 -41.89
N GLU A 366 0.74 -5.03 -43.12
CA GLU A 366 2.01 -4.46 -43.57
C GLU A 366 2.33 -3.14 -42.85
N LEU A 367 1.35 -2.24 -42.70
CA LEU A 367 1.51 -1.00 -41.95
C LEU A 367 1.88 -1.24 -40.49
N GLN A 368 1.20 -2.17 -39.80
CA GLN A 368 1.54 -2.52 -38.42
C GLN A 368 2.97 -3.09 -38.31
N LYS A 369 3.41 -3.88 -39.29
CA LYS A 369 4.78 -4.41 -39.34
C LYS A 369 5.80 -3.27 -39.52
N HIS A 370 5.52 -2.29 -40.37
CA HIS A 370 6.39 -1.12 -40.55
C HIS A 370 6.44 -0.24 -39.30
N ILE A 371 5.31 0.01 -38.64
CA ILE A 371 5.24 0.75 -37.37
C ILE A 371 6.04 0.02 -36.28
N GLY A 372 5.91 -1.31 -36.20
CA GLY A 372 6.71 -2.12 -35.28
C GLY A 372 8.22 -2.01 -35.53
N ARG A 373 8.64 -2.04 -36.81
CA ARG A 373 10.06 -1.87 -37.20
C ARG A 373 10.58 -0.48 -36.83
N VAL A 374 9.80 0.55 -37.10
CA VAL A 374 10.13 1.94 -36.75
C VAL A 374 10.24 2.12 -35.23
N SER A 375 9.32 1.55 -34.47
CA SER A 375 9.35 1.60 -33.00
C SER A 375 10.64 0.96 -32.45
N LEU A 376 11.04 -0.17 -33.03
CA LEU A 376 12.28 -0.86 -32.65
C LEU A 376 13.54 -0.06 -33.01
N LEU A 377 13.55 0.63 -34.16
CA LEU A 377 14.63 1.54 -34.54
C LEU A 377 14.76 2.70 -33.56
N VAL A 378 13.65 3.37 -33.22
CA VAL A 378 13.65 4.47 -32.24
C VAL A 378 14.12 3.99 -30.87
N THR A 379 13.70 2.80 -30.43
CA THR A 379 14.19 2.19 -29.20
C THR A 379 15.70 1.93 -29.24
N ALA A 380 16.23 1.44 -30.36
CA ALA A 380 17.67 1.19 -30.51
C ALA A 380 18.49 2.49 -30.57
N ASP A 381 17.97 3.51 -31.26
CA ASP A 381 18.66 4.78 -31.48
C ASP A 381 18.68 5.65 -30.22
N LEU A 382 17.53 5.81 -29.55
CA LEU A 382 17.38 6.70 -28.40
C LEU A 382 17.50 5.99 -27.04
N GLY A 383 17.31 4.67 -26.98
CA GLY A 383 17.33 3.91 -25.72
C GLY A 383 16.04 3.95 -24.91
N ILE A 384 14.94 4.47 -25.47
CA ILE A 384 13.62 4.53 -24.83
C ILE A 384 12.77 3.30 -25.16
N ILE A 385 11.79 2.99 -24.30
CA ILE A 385 10.79 1.96 -24.57
C ILE A 385 9.60 2.60 -25.26
N VAL A 386 9.39 2.26 -26.53
CA VAL A 386 8.23 2.74 -27.27
C VAL A 386 7.02 1.85 -26.96
N PRO A 387 5.91 2.40 -26.43
CA PRO A 387 4.71 1.62 -26.18
C PRO A 387 4.06 1.17 -27.50
N ARG A 388 3.20 0.15 -27.44
CA ARG A 388 2.49 -0.33 -28.62
C ARG A 388 1.58 0.77 -29.18
N ILE A 389 1.78 1.11 -30.44
CA ILE A 389 1.00 2.14 -31.16
C ILE A 389 -0.19 1.47 -31.83
N PRO A 390 -1.43 1.68 -31.37
CA PRO A 390 -2.60 1.19 -32.08
C PRO A 390 -2.86 2.04 -33.32
N VAL A 391 -3.28 1.36 -34.40
CA VAL A 391 -3.83 2.00 -35.60
C VAL A 391 -5.35 1.94 -35.49
N LEU A 392 -5.97 3.12 -35.42
CA LEU A 392 -7.40 3.32 -35.20
C LEU A 392 -8.02 4.05 -36.39
N VAL A 393 -9.32 3.86 -36.58
CA VAL A 393 -10.09 4.59 -37.59
C VAL A 393 -10.86 5.71 -36.90
N ASP A 394 -10.77 6.92 -37.45
CA ASP A 394 -11.58 8.06 -36.99
C ASP A 394 -12.51 8.48 -38.13
N GLU A 395 -13.82 8.30 -37.92
CA GLU A 395 -14.85 8.65 -38.91
C GLU A 395 -15.01 10.17 -39.08
N GLN A 396 -14.43 10.98 -38.19
CA GLN A 396 -14.48 12.44 -38.27
C GLN A 396 -13.33 13.03 -39.10
N LEU A 397 -12.34 12.22 -39.48
CA LEU A 397 -11.23 12.69 -40.32
C LEU A 397 -11.71 12.89 -41.77
N PRO A 398 -11.30 14.00 -42.43
CA PRO A 398 -11.53 14.20 -43.86
C PRO A 398 -10.85 13.10 -44.70
N GLU A 399 -11.33 12.91 -45.93
CA GLU A 399 -10.81 11.90 -46.86
C GLU A 399 -9.28 12.04 -47.04
N SER A 400 -8.61 10.88 -47.06
CA SER A 400 -7.18 10.72 -47.29
C SER A 400 -6.31 11.43 -46.26
N GLN A 401 -6.80 11.63 -45.03
CA GLN A 401 -6.03 12.20 -43.93
C GLN A 401 -5.62 11.16 -42.88
N PHE A 402 -4.51 11.45 -42.22
CA PHE A 402 -4.07 10.75 -41.02
C PHE A 402 -3.82 11.73 -39.88
N ARG A 403 -3.88 11.23 -38.65
CA ARG A 403 -3.59 11.98 -37.43
C ARG A 403 -2.78 11.14 -36.46
N ILE A 404 -1.73 11.72 -35.88
CA ILE A 404 -0.96 11.10 -34.80
C ILE A 404 -1.27 11.88 -33.52
N ASP A 405 -1.73 11.15 -32.50
CA ASP A 405 -2.00 11.71 -31.17
C ASP A 405 -0.93 11.24 -30.19
N VAL A 406 -0.43 12.16 -29.36
CA VAL A 406 0.45 11.87 -28.21
C VAL A 406 -0.27 12.34 -26.96
N GLU A 407 -0.45 11.45 -25.97
CA GLU A 407 -1.23 11.71 -24.75
C GLU A 407 -2.64 12.27 -25.05
N GLY A 408 -3.27 11.77 -26.12
CA GLY A 408 -4.61 12.22 -26.56
C GLY A 408 -4.65 13.58 -27.25
N VAL A 409 -3.50 14.22 -27.51
CA VAL A 409 -3.40 15.50 -28.21
C VAL A 409 -2.86 15.29 -29.63
N PRO A 410 -3.51 15.83 -30.67
CA PRO A 410 -3.02 15.70 -32.05
C PRO A 410 -1.73 16.49 -32.26
N VAL A 411 -0.66 15.79 -32.59
CA VAL A 411 0.68 16.37 -32.82
C VAL A 411 1.04 16.49 -34.30
N GLU A 412 0.44 15.67 -35.15
CA GLU A 412 0.63 15.70 -36.60
C GLU A 412 -0.69 15.33 -37.29
N GLN A 413 -1.04 16.11 -38.32
CA GLN A 413 -2.18 15.88 -39.19
C GLN A 413 -1.75 16.26 -40.60
N ASP A 414 -1.90 15.34 -41.55
CA ASP A 414 -1.58 15.58 -42.95
C ASP A 414 -2.42 14.71 -43.87
N ALA A 415 -2.47 15.08 -45.15
CA ALA A 415 -3.15 14.31 -46.19
C ALA A 415 -2.14 13.43 -46.95
N LEU A 416 -2.49 12.17 -47.19
CA LEU A 416 -1.74 11.24 -48.01
C LEU A 416 -2.64 10.65 -49.09
N ASP A 417 -2.34 10.92 -50.35
CA ASP A 417 -3.01 10.29 -51.48
C ASP A 417 -2.59 8.80 -51.59
N PRO A 418 -3.52 7.84 -51.42
CA PRO A 418 -3.20 6.41 -51.45
C PRO A 418 -2.67 5.92 -52.81
N ASN A 419 -2.91 6.66 -53.90
CA ASN A 419 -2.49 6.29 -55.25
C ASN A 419 -1.11 6.82 -55.65
N GLN A 420 -0.45 7.61 -54.78
CA GLN A 420 0.86 8.21 -55.07
C GLN A 420 2.00 7.38 -54.49
N MET A 421 3.04 7.15 -55.29
CA MET A 421 4.32 6.60 -54.83
C MET A 421 5.33 7.74 -54.70
N ALA A 422 6.05 7.79 -53.58
CA ALA A 422 7.10 8.79 -53.38
C ALA A 422 8.44 8.25 -53.90
N LEU A 423 9.08 9.03 -54.76
CA LEU A 423 10.44 8.77 -55.22
C LEU A 423 11.46 9.37 -54.26
N ARG A 424 12.53 8.63 -54.02
CA ARG A 424 13.77 9.19 -53.46
C ARG A 424 14.69 9.55 -54.63
N ALA A 425 14.62 10.80 -55.09
CA ALA A 425 15.52 11.31 -56.13
C ALA A 425 16.45 12.38 -55.56
N ASP A 426 17.72 12.33 -55.98
CA ASP A 426 18.67 13.43 -55.79
C ASP A 426 18.25 14.58 -56.72
N VAL A 427 18.20 15.81 -56.21
CA VAL A 427 17.54 16.97 -56.85
C VAL A 427 18.10 17.29 -58.25
N ALA A 428 19.28 16.77 -58.60
CA ALA A 428 19.95 16.96 -59.89
C ALA A 428 19.45 16.07 -61.05
N HIS A 429 18.67 15.01 -60.81
CA HIS A 429 18.30 14.03 -61.86
C HIS A 429 16.86 14.14 -62.39
N VAL A 430 16.03 15.07 -61.87
CA VAL A 430 14.57 15.04 -62.08
C VAL A 430 14.09 15.92 -63.26
N ASP A 431 14.90 16.88 -63.72
CA ASP A 431 14.49 17.88 -64.74
C ASP A 431 14.28 17.32 -66.17
N SER A 432 14.63 16.07 -66.45
CA SER A 432 14.54 15.48 -67.80
C SER A 432 13.27 14.67 -68.09
N SER A 433 12.35 14.53 -67.12
CA SER A 433 11.23 13.56 -67.19
C SER A 433 9.83 14.15 -67.39
N GLY A 434 9.65 15.48 -67.32
CA GLY A 434 8.39 16.15 -67.70
C GLY A 434 7.17 15.87 -66.80
N VAL A 435 7.36 15.35 -65.58
CA VAL A 435 6.29 15.10 -64.61
C VAL A 435 6.01 16.37 -63.76
N PRO A 436 4.75 16.76 -63.49
CA PRO A 436 4.44 17.86 -62.59
C PRO A 436 4.90 17.54 -61.15
N LEU A 437 5.81 18.36 -60.63
CA LEU A 437 6.42 18.19 -59.31
C LEU A 437 5.73 19.06 -58.26
N ARG A 438 5.27 18.47 -57.15
CA ARG A 438 4.77 19.22 -55.98
C ARG A 438 5.78 19.09 -54.83
N ARG A 439 6.52 20.16 -54.50
CA ARG A 439 7.46 20.16 -53.36
C ARG A 439 6.70 20.17 -52.04
N GLU A 440 7.02 19.23 -51.14
CA GLU A 440 6.65 19.34 -49.73
C GLU A 440 7.65 20.25 -48.98
N PRO A 441 7.22 21.28 -48.23
CA PRO A 441 8.13 22.22 -47.56
C PRO A 441 9.00 21.62 -46.44
N LYS A 442 8.73 20.38 -46.00
CA LYS A 442 9.36 19.77 -44.81
C LYS A 442 10.15 18.49 -45.11
N THR A 443 10.20 18.04 -46.36
CA THR A 443 10.96 16.85 -46.75
C THR A 443 11.44 17.03 -48.18
N ASP A 444 12.72 16.73 -48.43
CA ASP A 444 13.36 16.85 -49.74
C ASP A 444 12.89 15.73 -50.71
N ARG A 445 11.57 15.58 -50.86
CA ARG A 445 10.92 14.47 -51.56
C ARG A 445 9.82 14.98 -52.48
N LEU A 446 9.69 14.30 -53.61
CA LEU A 446 8.80 14.67 -54.71
C LEU A 446 7.80 13.52 -54.94
N PRO A 447 6.48 13.74 -54.76
CA PRO A 447 5.47 12.77 -55.17
C PRO A 447 5.38 12.74 -56.71
N VAL A 448 5.21 11.54 -57.29
CA VAL A 448 4.98 11.36 -58.73
C VAL A 448 3.61 10.71 -58.95
N GLU A 449 2.80 11.37 -59.78
CA GLU A 449 1.52 10.83 -60.24
C GLU A 449 1.74 9.70 -61.25
N HIS A 450 1.04 8.59 -61.02
CA HIS A 450 0.80 7.49 -61.96
C HIS A 450 2.00 7.01 -62.79
N THR A 451 2.88 6.20 -62.19
CA THR A 451 3.74 5.30 -62.97
C THR A 451 3.72 3.89 -62.37
N PRO A 452 3.55 2.81 -63.17
CA PRO A 452 3.56 1.44 -62.65
C PRO A 452 4.91 1.10 -61.99
N ALA A 453 4.89 0.50 -60.81
CA ALA A 453 6.09 0.13 -60.03
C ALA A 453 7.16 -0.62 -60.85
N LYS A 454 6.74 -1.41 -61.85
CA LYS A 454 7.63 -2.15 -62.77
C LYS A 454 8.41 -1.28 -63.77
N ALA A 455 7.88 -0.14 -64.21
CA ALA A 455 8.57 0.78 -65.11
C ALA A 455 9.64 1.60 -64.38
N LEU A 456 9.42 1.79 -63.09
CA LEU A 456 10.19 2.59 -62.15
C LEU A 456 11.40 1.83 -61.57
N THR A 457 11.28 0.51 -61.33
CA THR A 457 12.43 -0.33 -60.91
C THR A 457 13.48 -0.46 -62.02
N GLY A 458 13.07 -0.36 -63.30
CA GLY A 458 13.98 -0.40 -64.45
C GLY A 458 14.87 0.83 -64.61
N ALA A 459 14.56 1.94 -63.93
CA ALA A 459 15.28 3.21 -64.00
C ALA A 459 16.22 3.47 -62.80
N GLY A 460 16.40 2.50 -61.90
CA GLY A 460 17.31 2.61 -60.76
C GLY A 460 16.83 3.51 -59.62
N THR A 461 15.55 3.88 -59.59
CA THR A 461 14.97 4.77 -58.59
C THR A 461 14.27 3.99 -57.45
N GLU A 462 14.52 4.36 -56.20
CA GLU A 462 13.88 3.77 -55.01
C GLU A 462 12.44 4.29 -54.85
N HIS A 463 11.46 3.39 -54.74
CA HIS A 463 10.04 3.70 -54.54
C HIS A 463 9.58 3.21 -53.17
N ARG A 464 8.77 4.01 -52.47
CA ARG A 464 8.16 3.60 -51.20
C ARG A 464 6.65 3.50 -51.30
N ALA A 465 6.11 2.43 -50.72
CA ALA A 465 4.67 2.22 -50.62
C ALA A 465 4.03 3.21 -49.63
N PRO A 466 2.72 3.53 -49.78
CA PRO A 466 2.00 4.43 -48.88
C PRO A 466 2.10 4.04 -47.40
N GLY A 467 2.03 2.73 -47.08
CA GLY A 467 2.20 2.23 -45.71
C GLY A 467 3.59 2.49 -45.12
N GLU A 468 4.63 2.51 -45.96
CA GLU A 468 5.99 2.84 -45.52
C GLU A 468 6.17 4.35 -45.28
N LEU A 469 5.47 5.19 -46.06
CA LEU A 469 5.45 6.64 -45.85
C LEU A 469 4.75 7.00 -44.52
N LEU A 470 3.61 6.38 -44.24
CA LEU A 470 2.91 6.56 -42.96
C LEU A 470 3.79 6.12 -41.78
N ALA A 471 4.47 4.97 -41.89
CA ALA A 471 5.38 4.51 -40.84
C ALA A 471 6.56 5.49 -40.63
N LEU A 472 7.05 6.16 -41.68
CA LEU A 472 8.09 7.17 -41.53
C LEU A 472 7.59 8.45 -40.84
N ARG A 473 6.32 8.83 -41.04
CA ARG A 473 5.70 9.92 -40.27
C ARG A 473 5.61 9.56 -38.79
N VAL A 474 5.22 8.33 -38.50
CA VAL A 474 5.25 7.78 -37.12
C VAL A 474 6.67 7.80 -36.55
N HIS A 475 7.69 7.46 -37.34
CA HIS A 475 9.09 7.57 -36.91
C HIS A 475 9.44 9.01 -36.50
N ALA A 476 9.15 9.98 -37.37
CA ALA A 476 9.47 11.38 -37.12
C ALA A 476 8.75 11.90 -35.87
N ALA A 477 7.47 11.55 -35.69
CA ALA A 477 6.70 11.88 -34.50
C ALA A 477 7.29 11.23 -33.23
N LEU A 478 7.64 9.95 -33.28
CA LEU A 478 8.27 9.25 -32.14
C LEU A 478 9.59 9.87 -31.73
N THR A 479 10.48 10.20 -32.69
CA THR A 479 11.76 10.85 -32.39
C THR A 479 11.55 12.24 -31.80
N ARG A 480 10.60 13.02 -32.34
CA ARG A 480 10.32 14.38 -31.88
C ARG A 480 9.69 14.45 -30.50
N TYR A 481 8.81 13.51 -30.18
CA TYR A 481 8.06 13.47 -28.91
C TYR A 481 8.59 12.43 -27.92
N ALA A 482 9.78 11.87 -28.18
CA ALA A 482 10.47 10.93 -27.29
C ALA A 482 10.54 11.38 -25.82
N PRO A 483 10.78 12.67 -25.47
CA PRO A 483 10.80 13.10 -24.07
C PRO A 483 9.46 12.90 -23.35
N ARG A 484 8.34 13.03 -24.06
CA ARG A 484 7.00 12.85 -23.46
C ARG A 484 6.68 11.38 -23.19
N LEU A 485 7.35 10.47 -23.87
CA LEU A 485 7.19 9.04 -23.65
C LEU A 485 7.95 8.54 -22.41
N VAL A 486 8.74 9.40 -21.74
CA VAL A 486 9.49 9.04 -20.54
C VAL A 486 8.85 9.67 -19.30
N GLY A 487 8.08 8.88 -18.56
CA GLY A 487 7.53 9.26 -17.26
C GLY A 487 8.19 8.52 -16.09
N ILE A 488 7.55 8.63 -14.92
CA ILE A 488 7.97 7.93 -13.69
C ILE A 488 7.85 6.41 -13.87
N GLN A 489 6.81 5.94 -14.57
CA GLN A 489 6.58 4.52 -14.78
C GLN A 489 7.64 3.92 -15.70
N GLU A 490 7.94 4.60 -16.82
CA GLU A 490 8.93 4.17 -17.80
C GLU A 490 10.34 4.22 -17.20
N THR A 491 10.62 5.23 -16.37
CA THR A 491 11.90 5.33 -15.64
C THR A 491 12.04 4.19 -14.62
N ARG A 492 10.96 3.81 -13.91
CA ARG A 492 10.98 2.65 -13.01
C ARG A 492 11.21 1.35 -13.77
N HIS A 493 10.57 1.17 -14.91
CA HIS A 493 10.78 -0.01 -15.75
C HIS A 493 12.20 -0.04 -16.33
N PHE A 494 12.72 1.12 -16.75
CA PHE A 494 14.12 1.29 -17.17
C PHE A 494 15.10 0.85 -16.09
N LEU A 495 14.92 1.34 -14.85
CA LEU A 495 15.75 0.97 -13.70
C LEU A 495 15.62 -0.52 -13.34
N GLY A 496 14.42 -1.10 -13.42
CA GLY A 496 14.19 -2.51 -13.15
C GLY A 496 14.92 -3.44 -14.13
N ARG A 497 15.07 -3.03 -15.40
CA ARG A 497 15.94 -3.75 -16.35
C ARG A 497 17.41 -3.62 -15.99
N MET A 498 17.84 -2.42 -15.60
CA MET A 498 19.23 -2.18 -15.17
C MET A 498 19.59 -2.91 -13.89
N GLU A 499 18.63 -3.17 -13.01
CA GLU A 499 18.86 -3.93 -11.79
C GLU A 499 19.27 -5.39 -12.05
N GLN A 500 18.90 -5.95 -13.21
CA GLN A 500 19.28 -7.31 -13.60
C GLN A 500 20.77 -7.44 -13.92
N GLU A 501 21.39 -6.40 -14.47
CA GLU A 501 22.79 -6.39 -14.89
C GLU A 501 23.70 -5.58 -13.95
N TYR A 502 23.17 -4.52 -13.34
CA TYR A 502 23.89 -3.52 -12.54
C TYR A 502 23.17 -3.20 -11.22
N SER A 503 22.76 -4.23 -10.47
CA SER A 503 21.99 -4.09 -9.21
C SER A 503 22.61 -3.13 -8.20
N GLU A 504 23.93 -3.20 -7.98
CA GLU A 504 24.62 -2.33 -7.01
C GLU A 504 24.63 -0.86 -7.45
N LEU A 505 24.83 -0.58 -8.74
CA LEU A 505 24.80 0.78 -9.27
C LEU A 505 23.39 1.39 -9.17
N VAL A 506 22.35 0.60 -9.44
CA VAL A 506 20.95 1.06 -9.33
C VAL A 506 20.60 1.38 -7.87
N LYS A 507 21.01 0.53 -6.92
CA LYS A 507 20.81 0.80 -5.49
C LYS A 507 21.52 2.06 -5.04
N GLU A 508 22.74 2.29 -5.53
CA GLU A 508 23.53 3.47 -5.19
C GLU A 508 22.89 4.76 -5.72
N VAL A 509 22.43 4.76 -6.98
CA VAL A 509 21.70 5.91 -7.55
C VAL A 509 20.37 6.18 -6.81
N LEU A 510 19.64 5.12 -6.43
CA LEU A 510 18.37 5.25 -5.70
C LEU A 510 18.55 5.69 -4.24
N ARG A 511 19.76 5.55 -3.69
CA ARG A 511 20.10 6.05 -2.34
C ARG A 511 20.12 7.57 -2.29
N THR A 512 20.54 8.21 -3.38
CA THR A 512 20.80 9.65 -3.46
C THR A 512 19.76 10.39 -4.30
N THR A 513 19.19 9.74 -5.32
CA THR A 513 18.32 10.39 -6.31
C THR A 513 16.93 9.75 -6.37
N PRO A 514 15.85 10.49 -6.09
CA PRO A 514 14.50 9.96 -6.21
C PRO A 514 14.10 9.78 -7.69
N ILE A 515 13.29 8.74 -7.98
CA ILE A 515 12.86 8.38 -9.34
C ILE A 515 12.31 9.56 -10.17
N PRO A 516 11.50 10.49 -9.63
CA PRO A 516 11.03 11.65 -10.40
C PRO A 516 12.16 12.56 -10.91
N ARG A 517 13.26 12.69 -10.15
CA ARG A 517 14.43 13.49 -10.55
C ARG A 517 15.24 12.77 -11.64
N ILE A 518 15.37 11.46 -11.55
CA ILE A 518 15.96 10.62 -12.61
C ILE A 518 15.14 10.77 -13.91
N ALA A 519 13.81 10.69 -13.81
CA ALA A 519 12.92 10.88 -14.95
C ALA A 519 13.09 12.28 -15.58
N ASP A 520 13.28 13.33 -14.77
CA ASP A 520 13.54 14.68 -15.28
C ASP A 520 14.86 14.78 -16.06
N VAL A 521 15.93 14.17 -15.54
CA VAL A 521 17.24 14.13 -16.24
C VAL A 521 17.13 13.39 -17.56
N LEU A 522 16.50 12.20 -17.58
CA LEU A 522 16.31 11.43 -18.81
C LEU A 522 15.48 12.20 -19.85
N ARG A 523 14.44 12.92 -19.42
CA ARG A 523 13.65 13.77 -20.32
C ARG A 523 14.46 14.89 -20.94
N ARG A 524 15.27 15.61 -20.14
CA ARG A 524 16.12 16.71 -20.63
C ARG A 524 17.16 16.23 -21.64
N LEU A 525 17.78 15.08 -21.39
CA LEU A 525 18.71 14.46 -22.36
C LEU A 525 18.00 14.21 -23.70
N LEU A 526 16.78 13.67 -23.67
CA LEU A 526 16.00 13.42 -24.87
C LEU A 526 15.50 14.69 -25.55
N GLU A 527 15.22 15.77 -24.80
CA GLU A 527 14.84 17.08 -25.36
C GLU A 527 15.95 17.68 -26.22
N GLU A 528 17.21 17.45 -25.84
CA GLU A 528 18.39 17.84 -26.61
C GLU A 528 18.77 16.82 -27.70
N GLY A 529 17.99 15.75 -27.87
CA GLY A 529 18.25 14.69 -28.85
C GLY A 529 19.42 13.78 -28.48
N ILE A 530 19.83 13.75 -27.20
CA ILE A 530 20.91 12.91 -26.69
C ILE A 530 20.36 11.50 -26.40
N PRO A 531 20.89 10.44 -27.03
CA PRO A 531 20.49 9.06 -26.75
C PRO A 531 20.81 8.61 -25.33
N ILE A 532 19.86 7.96 -24.66
CA ILE A 532 20.04 7.35 -23.33
C ILE A 532 20.39 5.86 -23.40
N ARG A 533 20.89 5.38 -24.55
CA ARG A 533 21.26 3.96 -24.77
C ARG A 533 22.42 3.49 -23.87
N HIS A 534 23.34 4.39 -23.52
CA HIS A 534 24.48 4.08 -22.65
C HIS A 534 24.08 4.22 -21.18
N THR A 535 23.17 3.35 -20.76
CA THR A 535 22.51 3.38 -19.45
C THR A 535 23.48 3.36 -18.28
N ARG A 536 24.57 2.58 -18.37
CA ARG A 536 25.63 2.54 -17.34
C ARG A 536 26.26 3.92 -17.12
N LEU A 537 26.64 4.60 -18.20
CA LEU A 537 27.29 5.92 -18.12
C LEU A 537 26.35 6.96 -17.48
N VAL A 538 25.07 6.93 -17.86
CA VAL A 538 24.05 7.82 -17.29
C VAL A 538 23.88 7.57 -15.79
N LEU A 539 23.82 6.31 -15.36
CA LEU A 539 23.68 5.96 -13.95
C LEU A 539 24.95 6.25 -13.13
N GLU A 540 26.15 6.01 -13.68
CA GLU A 540 27.42 6.38 -13.04
C GLU A 540 27.52 7.90 -12.83
N ALA A 541 27.17 8.68 -13.85
CA ALA A 541 27.13 10.14 -13.73
C ALA A 541 26.10 10.60 -12.69
N LEU A 542 24.91 9.99 -12.66
CA LEU A 542 23.92 10.29 -11.61
C LEU A 542 24.45 9.94 -10.22
N ALA A 543 25.09 8.79 -10.03
CA ALA A 543 25.68 8.40 -8.74
C ALA A 543 26.77 9.38 -8.29
N GLU A 544 27.67 9.79 -9.19
CA GLU A 544 28.78 10.70 -8.87
C GLU A 544 28.32 12.12 -8.52
N TRP A 545 27.34 12.65 -9.27
CA TRP A 545 26.94 14.06 -9.15
C TRP A 545 25.78 14.29 -8.19
N SER A 546 24.90 13.30 -7.98
CA SER A 546 23.72 13.45 -7.11
C SER A 546 24.03 13.73 -5.64
N GLU A 547 25.21 13.35 -5.14
CA GLU A 547 25.65 13.72 -3.79
C GLU A 547 26.15 15.16 -3.69
N ARG A 548 26.51 15.78 -4.84
CA ARG A 548 27.09 17.12 -4.93
C ARG A 548 26.05 18.18 -5.33
N GLU A 549 25.09 17.82 -6.18
CA GLU A 549 24.01 18.67 -6.71
C GLU A 549 22.70 17.88 -6.88
#